data_AF-D0MS93-F1
#
_entry.id   AF-D0MS93-F1
#
_cell.length_a   1.000
_cell.length_b   1.000
_cell.length_c   1.000
_cell.angle_alpha   90.00
_cell.angle_beta   90.00
_cell.angle_gamma   90.00
#
_symmetry.space_group_name_H-M   'P 1'
#
loop_
_entity.id
_entity.type
_entity.pdbx_description
1 polymer ?
#
loop_
_entity_poly.entity_id
_entity_poly.type
_entity_poly.pdbx_seq_one_letter_code
_entity_poly.pdbx_strand_id
1 'polypeptide(L)'
;MNFPAPIAKATRGSPTFSLVNSSECDPQAKAAIYKLYERNTMVFQACASDAKYQIFPFDGTYPTSEHIGNMARSLACRALFSSALLAGTPECNVGGSPLRASSETLLKITVDIRNYPMSPAVIPSTPRFLPGFLAIPAQNCIRNMPAVCTQ
;
A
#
# COMPACT_ATOMS: atom_id res chain seq x y z
N MET A 1 -30.22 -0.35 3.80
CA MET A 1 -28.91 0.32 3.94
C MET A 1 -27.88 -0.76 4.21
N ASN A 2 -26.95 -1.01 3.28
CA ASN A 2 -25.90 -2.03 3.45
C ASN A 2 -24.69 -1.34 4.08
N PHE A 3 -24.43 -1.58 5.36
CA PHE A 3 -23.21 -1.10 6.00
C PHE A 3 -22.01 -1.89 5.47
N PRO A 4 -20.84 -1.26 5.28
CA PRO A 4 -19.63 -2.01 4.94
C PRO A 4 -19.32 -3.02 6.04
N ALA A 5 -18.91 -4.23 5.65
CA ALA A 5 -18.55 -5.30 6.57
C ALA A 5 -17.46 -4.85 7.58
N PRO A 6 -17.42 -5.43 8.80
CA PRO A 6 -16.37 -5.14 9.77
C PRO A 6 -14.98 -5.34 9.17
N ILE A 7 -14.04 -4.46 9.53
CA ILE A 7 -12.65 -4.61 9.11
C ILE A 7 -12.09 -5.82 9.86
N ALA A 8 -11.51 -6.77 9.12
CA ALA A 8 -10.75 -7.85 9.72
C ALA A 8 -9.60 -7.28 10.58
N LYS A 9 -8.97 -8.12 11.38
CA LYS A 9 -7.79 -7.74 12.15
C LYS A 9 -6.70 -8.74 11.84
N ALA A 10 -5.48 -8.27 11.68
CA ALA A 10 -4.38 -9.19 11.51
C ALA A 10 -4.15 -9.93 12.83
N THR A 11 -3.95 -11.24 12.71
CA THR A 11 -3.76 -12.15 13.84
C THR A 11 -2.64 -13.13 13.47
N ARG A 12 -1.74 -13.42 14.41
CA ARG A 12 -0.60 -14.31 14.16
C ARG A 12 -1.09 -15.67 13.65
N GLY A 13 -0.54 -16.13 12.52
CA GLY A 13 -0.85 -17.45 11.96
C GLY A 13 -2.21 -17.53 11.25
N SER A 14 -2.89 -16.41 11.02
CA SER A 14 -4.10 -16.40 10.20
C SER A 14 -3.79 -16.78 8.74
N PRO A 15 -4.56 -17.68 8.12
CA PRO A 15 -4.36 -18.06 6.71
C PRO A 15 -4.68 -16.90 5.75
N THR A 16 -5.44 -15.91 6.25
CA THR A 16 -5.84 -14.74 5.50
C THR A 16 -5.16 -13.48 6.01
N PHE A 17 -5.04 -13.20 7.31
CA PHE A 17 -4.49 -11.93 7.81
C PHE A 17 -3.36 -12.16 8.82
N SER A 18 -2.20 -12.67 8.40
CA SER A 18 -1.14 -12.96 9.36
C SER A 18 -0.38 -11.70 9.77
N LEU A 19 -0.06 -11.63 11.06
CA LEU A 19 1.04 -10.82 11.59
C LEU A 19 2.37 -11.41 11.07
N VAL A 20 3.25 -10.62 10.44
CA VAL A 20 4.53 -11.08 9.86
C VAL A 20 5.66 -10.12 10.21
N ASN A 21 6.77 -10.64 10.76
CA ASN A 21 7.90 -9.81 11.17
C ASN A 21 8.45 -9.02 9.98
N SER A 22 8.49 -7.70 10.11
CA SER A 22 9.08 -6.82 9.11
C SER A 22 10.58 -6.71 9.31
N SER A 23 11.33 -7.17 8.31
CA SER A 23 12.76 -6.97 8.17
C SER A 23 13.05 -6.01 7.02
N GLU A 24 14.17 -5.31 7.09
CA GLU A 24 14.70 -4.61 5.92
C GLU A 24 14.98 -5.62 4.79
N CYS A 25 14.69 -5.21 3.56
CA CYS A 25 15.04 -6.01 2.39
C CYS A 25 16.56 -6.17 2.32
N ASP A 26 17.01 -7.35 1.87
CA ASP A 26 18.42 -7.57 1.59
C ASP A 26 18.91 -6.63 0.46
N PRO A 27 20.23 -6.43 0.34
CA PRO A 27 20.77 -5.50 -0.66
C PRO A 27 20.40 -5.84 -2.11
N GLN A 28 20.23 -7.12 -2.45
CA GLN A 28 19.86 -7.55 -3.80
C GLN A 28 18.40 -7.20 -4.11
N ALA A 29 17.49 -7.45 -3.16
CA ALA A 29 16.09 -7.05 -3.28
C ALA A 29 15.94 -5.52 -3.38
N LYS A 30 16.69 -4.75 -2.56
CA LYS A 30 16.73 -3.29 -2.66
C LYS A 30 17.19 -2.84 -4.04
N ALA A 31 18.32 -3.36 -4.53
CA ALA A 31 18.85 -3.00 -5.85
C ALA A 31 17.88 -3.31 -6.99
N ALA A 32 17.13 -4.41 -6.91
CA ALA A 32 16.11 -4.74 -7.90
C ALA A 32 14.98 -3.71 -7.94
N ILE A 33 14.54 -3.23 -6.77
CA ILE A 33 13.47 -2.22 -6.64
C ILE A 33 13.96 -0.85 -7.12
N TYR A 34 15.18 -0.44 -6.79
CA TYR A 34 15.78 0.78 -7.35
C TYR A 34 15.94 0.72 -8.88
N LYS A 35 16.35 -0.43 -9.44
CA LYS A 35 16.38 -0.61 -10.91
C LYS A 35 14.99 -0.54 -11.55
N LEU A 36 13.97 -1.07 -10.88
CA LEU A 36 12.59 -0.94 -11.34
C LEU A 36 12.17 0.54 -11.38
N TYR A 37 12.55 1.31 -10.36
CA TYR A 37 12.33 2.75 -10.32
C TYR A 37 13.01 3.46 -11.49
N GLU A 38 14.32 3.28 -11.66
CA GLU A 38 15.11 3.95 -12.70
C GLU A 38 14.53 3.72 -14.10
N ARG A 39 14.17 2.47 -14.41
CA ARG A 39 13.58 2.10 -15.71
C ARG A 39 12.18 2.67 -15.97
N ASN A 40 11.47 3.08 -14.92
CA ASN A 40 10.10 3.56 -14.98
C ASN A 40 9.94 4.98 -14.42
N THR A 41 11.01 5.77 -14.39
CA THR A 41 11.05 7.09 -13.73
C THR A 41 9.86 7.98 -14.11
N MET A 42 9.44 8.00 -15.37
CA MET A 42 8.27 8.78 -15.81
C MET A 42 6.95 8.34 -15.15
N VAL A 43 6.76 7.04 -14.94
CA VAL A 43 5.57 6.50 -14.27
C VAL A 43 5.57 6.87 -12.79
N PHE A 44 6.74 6.82 -12.15
CA PHE A 44 6.91 7.26 -10.76
C PHE A 44 6.63 8.76 -10.60
N GLN A 45 7.15 9.60 -11.49
CA GLN A 45 6.89 11.04 -11.49
C GLN A 45 5.41 11.36 -11.72
N ALA A 46 4.77 10.68 -12.67
CA ALA A 46 3.33 10.83 -12.92
C ALA A 46 2.52 10.43 -11.68
N CYS A 47 2.84 9.30 -11.05
CA CYS A 47 2.18 8.87 -9.83
C CYS A 47 2.38 9.86 -8.68
N ALA A 48 3.60 10.36 -8.47
CA ALA A 48 3.87 11.36 -7.44
C ALA A 48 3.09 12.67 -7.67
N SER A 49 2.99 13.10 -8.94
CA SER A 49 2.22 14.28 -9.34
C SER A 49 0.73 14.09 -9.10
N ASP A 50 0.16 12.95 -9.49
CA ASP A 50 -1.27 12.65 -9.29
C ASP A 50 -1.60 12.51 -7.80
N ALA A 51 -0.74 11.81 -7.06
CA ALA A 51 -0.89 11.53 -5.63
C ALA A 51 -0.72 12.78 -4.75
N LYS A 52 0.01 13.79 -5.24
CA LYS A 52 0.55 14.89 -4.44
C LYS A 52 1.42 14.39 -3.29
N TYR A 53 2.18 13.31 -3.55
CA TYR A 53 2.99 12.65 -2.55
C TYR A 53 4.22 11.97 -3.16
N GLN A 54 5.37 12.11 -2.49
CA GLN A 54 6.62 11.50 -2.89
C GLN A 54 6.68 10.04 -2.42
N ILE A 55 6.37 9.11 -3.32
CA ILE A 55 6.31 7.68 -2.99
C ILE A 55 7.71 7.05 -2.96
N PHE A 56 8.58 7.49 -3.87
CA PHE A 56 9.91 6.94 -4.01
C PHE A 56 10.91 7.99 -4.55
N PRO A 57 12.12 8.09 -3.97
CA PRO A 57 12.54 7.42 -2.74
C PRO A 57 11.67 7.87 -1.56
N PHE A 58 11.39 6.95 -0.64
CA PHE A 58 10.63 7.28 0.57
C PHE A 58 11.44 8.25 1.42
N ASP A 59 10.83 9.38 1.78
CA ASP A 59 11.50 10.48 2.48
C ASP A 59 11.32 10.42 4.00
N GLY A 60 10.71 9.35 4.52
CA GLY A 60 10.37 9.19 5.93
C GLY A 60 9.01 9.77 6.30
N THR A 61 8.36 10.52 5.39
CA THR A 61 7.00 11.00 5.57
C THR A 61 6.05 10.03 4.92
N TYR A 62 4.99 9.71 5.62
CA TYR A 62 3.99 8.79 5.12
C TYR A 62 2.73 9.55 4.65
N PRO A 63 1.95 9.01 3.71
CA PRO A 63 0.90 9.76 3.01
C PRO A 63 -0.42 9.82 3.76
N THR A 64 -1.07 10.98 3.71
CA THR A 64 -2.39 11.21 4.30
C THR A 64 -3.50 10.41 3.60
N SER A 65 -4.68 10.39 4.22
CA SER A 65 -5.92 9.87 3.61
C SER A 65 -6.18 10.40 2.20
N GLU A 66 -5.89 11.69 1.99
CA GLU A 66 -6.09 12.37 0.71
C GLU A 66 -5.09 11.87 -0.32
N HIS A 67 -3.79 11.81 0.03
CA HIS A 67 -2.75 11.26 -0.84
C HIS A 67 -3.09 9.83 -1.28
N ILE A 68 -3.53 8.97 -0.35
CA ILE A 68 -3.93 7.59 -0.67
C ILE A 68 -5.15 7.57 -1.60
N GLY A 69 -6.11 8.46 -1.39
CA GLY A 69 -7.28 8.59 -2.26
C GLY A 69 -6.90 9.03 -3.67
N ASN A 70 -5.91 9.91 -3.80
CA ASN A 70 -5.38 10.36 -5.08
C ASN A 70 -4.59 9.24 -5.77
N MET A 71 -3.72 8.53 -5.03
CA MET A 71 -3.00 7.36 -5.52
C MET A 71 -3.94 6.29 -6.07
N ALA A 72 -5.03 5.98 -5.36
CA ALA A 72 -5.94 4.91 -5.76
C ALA A 72 -6.72 5.23 -7.05
N ARG A 73 -6.85 6.52 -7.39
CA ARG A 73 -7.51 7.00 -8.63
C ARG A 73 -6.54 7.19 -9.79
N SER A 74 -5.24 7.38 -9.51
CA SER A 74 -4.21 7.53 -10.53
C SER A 74 -3.94 6.22 -11.28
N LEU A 75 -3.97 6.27 -12.61
CA LEU A 75 -3.54 5.15 -13.45
C LEU A 75 -2.04 4.88 -13.29
N ALA A 76 -1.22 5.93 -13.17
CA ALA A 76 0.22 5.80 -12.98
C ALA A 76 0.54 5.09 -11.67
N CYS A 77 -0.13 5.44 -10.57
CA CYS A 77 0.06 4.77 -9.30
C CYS A 77 -0.39 3.31 -9.36
N ARG A 78 -1.56 3.03 -9.94
CA ARG A 78 -2.02 1.65 -10.11
C ARG A 78 -1.03 0.80 -10.92
N ALA A 79 -0.45 1.35 -11.98
CA ALA A 79 0.56 0.67 -12.78
C ALA A 79 1.83 0.40 -11.96
N LEU A 80 2.31 1.38 -11.20
CA LEU A 80 3.48 1.28 -10.34
C LEU A 80 3.33 0.21 -9.25
N PHE A 81 2.26 0.27 -8.46
CA PHE A 81 2.02 -0.67 -7.36
C PHE A 81 1.71 -2.09 -7.89
N SER A 82 1.04 -2.21 -9.05
CA SER A 82 0.89 -3.52 -9.70
C SER A 82 2.23 -4.08 -10.19
N SER A 83 3.08 -3.24 -10.78
CA SER A 83 4.40 -3.65 -11.26
C SER A 83 5.30 -4.11 -10.13
N ALA A 84 5.25 -3.45 -8.96
CA ALA A 84 5.99 -3.88 -7.79
C ALA A 84 5.60 -5.30 -7.33
N LEU A 85 4.31 -5.63 -7.34
CA LEU A 85 3.83 -6.97 -7.00
C LEU A 85 4.20 -8.01 -8.06
N LEU A 86 4.05 -7.67 -9.34
CA LEU A 86 4.40 -8.56 -10.46
C LEU A 86 5.91 -8.82 -10.56
N ALA A 87 6.73 -7.87 -10.12
CA ALA A 87 8.18 -8.04 -10.01
C ALA A 87 8.60 -8.96 -8.85
N GLY A 88 7.65 -9.49 -8.07
CA GLY A 88 7.93 -10.39 -6.97
C GLY A 88 8.53 -9.69 -5.75
N THR A 89 8.18 -8.43 -5.49
CA THR A 89 8.67 -7.69 -4.32
C THR A 89 8.46 -8.53 -3.05
N PRO A 90 9.52 -8.84 -2.28
CA PRO A 90 9.41 -9.65 -1.08
C PRO A 90 8.69 -8.91 0.06
N GLU A 91 8.28 -9.66 1.08
CA GLU A 91 7.71 -9.11 2.32
C GLU A 91 8.83 -8.51 3.18
N CYS A 92 9.24 -7.28 2.86
CA CYS A 92 10.31 -6.57 3.56
C CYS A 92 10.19 -5.05 3.37
N ASN A 93 10.97 -4.28 4.14
CA ASN A 93 11.03 -2.82 4.04
C ASN A 93 12.13 -2.35 3.09
N VAL A 94 11.80 -1.40 2.23
CA VAL A 94 12.76 -0.66 1.41
C VAL A 94 12.84 0.75 1.93
N GLY A 95 13.93 1.07 2.62
CA GLY A 95 14.12 2.40 3.21
C GLY A 95 13.01 2.74 4.21
N GLY A 96 12.56 1.76 5.00
CA GLY A 96 11.45 1.94 5.94
C GLY A 96 10.04 1.80 5.34
N SER A 97 9.89 1.68 4.01
CA SER A 97 8.59 1.50 3.36
C SER A 97 8.27 0.02 3.10
N PRO A 98 7.12 -0.51 3.57
CA PRO A 98 6.68 -1.87 3.25
C PRO A 98 6.02 -1.94 1.88
N LEU A 99 6.84 -1.75 0.82
CA LEU A 99 6.37 -1.55 -0.55
C LEU A 99 5.33 -2.58 -1.00
N ARG A 100 5.53 -3.87 -0.67
CA ARG A 100 4.58 -4.93 -1.02
C ARG A 100 3.22 -4.74 -0.34
N ALA A 101 3.21 -4.60 0.99
CA ALA A 101 1.97 -4.42 1.76
C ALA A 101 1.23 -3.14 1.35
N SER A 102 1.96 -2.05 1.13
CA SER A 102 1.40 -0.79 0.61
C SER A 102 0.78 -0.97 -0.78
N SER A 103 1.43 -1.76 -1.66
CA SER A 103 0.92 -2.07 -3.01
C SER A 103 -0.40 -2.84 -2.95
N GLU A 104 -0.45 -3.92 -2.16
CA GLU A 104 -1.65 -4.74 -2.00
C GLU A 104 -2.82 -3.93 -1.42
N THR A 105 -2.51 -3.11 -0.41
CA THR A 105 -3.48 -2.22 0.23
C THR A 105 -4.04 -1.19 -0.75
N LEU A 106 -3.18 -0.52 -1.53
CA LEU A 106 -3.66 0.46 -2.49
C LEU A 106 -4.54 -0.16 -3.57
N LEU A 107 -4.15 -1.32 -4.10
CA LEU A 107 -4.95 -2.02 -5.11
C LEU A 107 -6.31 -2.46 -4.57
N LYS A 108 -6.40 -2.81 -3.28
CA LYS A 108 -7.69 -3.01 -2.61
C LYS A 108 -8.53 -1.73 -2.65
N ILE A 109 -7.96 -0.62 -2.20
CA ILE A 109 -8.67 0.67 -2.16
C ILE A 109 -9.18 1.04 -3.56
N THR A 110 -8.41 0.81 -4.62
CA THR A 110 -8.86 0.98 -6.01
C THR A 110 -10.10 0.14 -6.34
N VAL A 111 -10.15 -1.14 -5.93
CA VAL A 111 -11.32 -2.00 -6.14
C VAL A 111 -12.53 -1.49 -5.37
N ASP A 112 -12.34 -1.05 -4.12
CA ASP A 112 -13.44 -0.54 -3.29
C ASP A 112 -14.01 0.77 -3.87
N ILE A 113 -13.15 1.70 -4.30
CA ILE A 113 -13.57 2.93 -5.00
C ILE A 113 -14.38 2.61 -6.26
N ARG A 114 -13.94 1.62 -7.05
CA ARG A 114 -14.63 1.22 -8.28
C ARG A 114 -16.01 0.64 -8.01
N ASN A 115 -16.13 -0.24 -7.01
CA ASN A 115 -17.37 -0.95 -6.72
C ASN A 115 -18.39 -0.07 -5.98
N TYR A 116 -17.94 1.00 -5.31
CA TYR A 116 -18.78 1.83 -4.47
C TYR A 116 -18.49 3.34 -4.66
N PRO A 117 -18.62 3.89 -5.88
CA PRO A 117 -18.14 5.24 -6.23
C PRO A 117 -18.88 6.38 -5.52
N MET A 118 -20.13 6.17 -5.10
CA MET A 118 -20.99 7.18 -4.47
C MET A 118 -21.12 7.01 -2.95
N SER A 119 -20.41 6.05 -2.34
CA SER A 119 -20.46 5.88 -0.90
C SER A 119 -19.39 6.79 -0.28
N PRO A 120 -19.79 7.84 0.47
CA PRO A 120 -18.85 8.67 1.22
C PRO A 120 -18.13 7.87 2.31
N ALA A 121 -18.48 6.58 2.51
CA ALA A 121 -17.82 5.62 3.38
C ALA A 121 -16.69 4.80 2.71
N VAL A 122 -16.40 5.03 1.42
CA VAL A 122 -15.38 4.32 0.62
C VAL A 122 -14.08 5.11 0.47
N ILE A 123 -14.15 6.45 0.46
CA ILE A 123 -12.98 7.30 0.67
C ILE A 123 -12.46 7.18 2.12
N PRO A 124 -13.28 7.04 3.18
CA PRO A 124 -12.79 6.77 4.53
C PRO A 124 -12.13 5.38 4.70
N SER A 125 -12.05 4.57 3.64
CA SER A 125 -11.06 3.47 3.57
C SER A 125 -9.65 4.01 3.79
N THR A 126 -9.32 5.22 3.33
CA THR A 126 -7.97 5.76 3.49
C THR A 126 -7.60 6.06 4.96
N PRO A 127 -8.46 6.67 5.80
CA PRO A 127 -8.37 6.62 7.27
C PRO A 127 -8.32 5.21 7.87
N ARG A 128 -9.06 4.26 7.31
CA ARG A 128 -9.12 2.87 7.80
C ARG A 128 -7.86 2.05 7.46
N PHE A 129 -7.16 2.41 6.40
CA PHE A 129 -5.92 1.77 5.91
C PHE A 129 -4.67 2.59 6.23
N LEU A 130 -4.83 3.78 6.78
CA LEU A 130 -3.77 4.64 7.30
C LEU A 130 -2.80 3.88 8.24
N PRO A 131 -3.25 2.97 9.13
CA PRO A 131 -2.32 2.14 9.91
C PRO A 131 -1.45 1.20 9.04
N GLY A 132 -1.97 0.73 7.91
CA GLY A 132 -1.24 -0.11 6.95
C GLY A 132 -0.37 0.67 5.95
N PHE A 133 -0.64 1.96 5.76
CA PHE A 133 0.11 2.84 4.86
C PHE A 133 1.11 3.76 5.61
N LEU A 134 0.84 4.10 6.87
CA LEU A 134 1.38 5.29 7.53
C LEU A 134 2.17 5.03 8.83
N ALA A 135 1.90 4.02 9.65
CA ALA A 135 2.74 3.74 10.82
C ALA A 135 2.22 2.54 11.62
N ILE A 136 2.67 1.36 11.25
CA ILE A 136 3.31 0.50 12.24
C ILE A 136 4.66 0.20 11.59
N PRO A 137 5.83 0.24 12.29
CA PRO A 137 7.01 -0.47 11.77
C PRO A 137 6.48 -1.80 11.24
N ALA A 138 6.60 -2.11 9.95
CA ALA A 138 5.62 -2.90 9.18
C ALA A 138 5.30 -4.33 9.68
N GLN A 139 4.94 -4.49 10.94
CA GLN A 139 5.24 -5.68 11.70
C GLN A 139 4.18 -6.73 11.50
N ASN A 140 3.08 -6.45 10.79
CA ASN A 140 1.85 -7.07 11.25
C ASN A 140 0.70 -7.25 10.24
N CYS A 141 0.83 -7.13 8.92
CA CYS A 141 -0.31 -7.50 8.06
C CYS A 141 0.07 -7.92 6.64
N ILE A 142 0.03 -9.22 6.31
CA ILE A 142 -0.18 -9.69 4.93
C ILE A 142 -1.03 -10.99 4.87
N ARG A 143 -2.23 -10.87 4.29
CA ARG A 143 -2.82 -11.58 3.12
C ARG A 143 -4.31 -11.11 3.00
N ASN A 144 -4.94 -11.35 1.85
CA ASN A 144 -6.38 -11.20 1.53
C ASN A 144 -7.27 -10.29 2.43
N MET A 145 -7.20 -8.96 2.23
CA MET A 145 -8.18 -7.87 2.53
C MET A 145 -9.42 -8.18 3.43
N PRO A 146 -9.87 -7.30 4.37
CA PRO A 146 -9.34 -6.00 4.79
C PRO A 146 -8.98 -6.04 6.29
N ALA A 147 -7.71 -6.00 6.69
CA ALA A 147 -7.38 -5.95 8.12
C ALA A 147 -6.81 -4.60 8.58
N VAL A 148 -7.31 -4.06 9.70
CA VAL A 148 -6.61 -2.99 10.44
C VAL A 148 -5.52 -3.66 11.27
N CYS A 149 -4.26 -3.31 10.97
CA CYS A 149 -3.15 -3.60 11.87
C CYS A 149 -3.33 -2.67 13.08
N THR A 150 -3.66 -3.21 14.24
CA THR A 150 -3.67 -2.48 15.52
C THR A 150 -2.85 -3.31 16.50
N GLN A 151 -2.09 -2.63 17.37
CA GLN A 151 -1.39 -3.25 18.50
C GLN A 151 -2.37 -4.02 19.39
#